data_AF-A0A355U669-F1
#
_entry.id   AF-A0A355U669-F1
#
_cell.length_a   1.000
_cell.length_b   1.000
_cell.length_c   1.000
_cell.angle_alpha   90.00
_cell.angle_beta   90.00
_cell.angle_gamma   90.00
#
_symmetry.space_group_name_H-M   'P 1'
#
loop_
_entity.id
_entity.type
_entity.pdbx_description
1 polymer ?
#
loop_
_entity_poly.entity_id
_entity_poly.type
_entity_poly.pdbx_seq_one_letter_code
_entity_poly.pdbx_strand_id
1 'polypeptide(L)'
;MTKSGKSSLILIPLACLAAQNMHGQQTRPNIVLLLADDWGFPHAAPYGDRVVDSRVFDSVAAEGMLFTKAYSAAPHSSPSRACILTGCYAHRLGEACNLNSYFPRELTVYPEVLEKAGYLTVYWHKGWGPGVFSQTGWEHNPAGHEVQNLAEWIEQAPADKPICAWMGSRRPHRPYSVGSGEEHGFCPDSLKLCPDLPDAPDVRTDVADYYYNIQLFQEECEEVIEALRKSGRLENTLLVMTSDNGYSFPRAKSNLYDLGCHIPLAIRWPGVVEAGSVCDGFVSLMDLTATFYEAAGVKGPSGMDSRSMIPVLKGKRDGTRKELYLDRERHTNTRPGGYGYPMRAVVTKDYHYIENLHPERLPAGVDPVFGDTGNGPAKAYMSFHRDEYPSEIFERAFGLRPARELYDVRNDPDRIINVAESPDYQAIGKKMARKLHRWMRRTGDPRIDPEDMSFDEYPYVRKAMKALVLDMDGTLADAKGNVHLWVSEKVKELYSRGIKLYLISSKNEEAVKEVVRKSLEGVEFAKVYADVDASDVGAYSLILSEIVKGLGVTGREVTHLGDDERGVLACKKVGV
;
A
#
# COMPACT_ATOMS: atom_id res chain seq x y z
N MET A 1 -59.11 -43.29 66.53
CA MET A 1 -58.24 -42.12 66.82
C MET A 1 -56.81 -42.63 66.96
N THR A 2 -56.19 -42.97 65.83
CA THR A 2 -55.24 -42.16 65.03
C THR A 2 -53.83 -42.13 65.62
N LYS A 3 -52.98 -42.97 65.01
CA LYS A 3 -51.53 -43.15 65.19
C LYS A 3 -50.77 -41.95 64.61
N SER A 4 -49.71 -41.49 65.28
CA SER A 4 -48.74 -40.54 64.72
C SER A 4 -47.52 -41.28 64.18
N GLY A 5 -47.40 -41.36 62.84
CA GLY A 5 -46.15 -41.69 62.15
C GLY A 5 -45.54 -40.38 61.64
N LYS A 6 -44.28 -40.10 62.03
CA LYS A 6 -43.51 -38.98 61.51
C LYS A 6 -42.88 -39.41 60.17
N SER A 7 -43.24 -38.73 59.09
CA SER A 7 -42.57 -38.85 57.79
C SER A 7 -41.46 -37.81 57.69
N SER A 8 -40.22 -38.26 57.58
CA SER A 8 -39.07 -37.41 57.23
C SER A 8 -39.04 -37.21 55.72
N LEU A 9 -39.19 -35.95 55.26
CA LEU A 9 -38.90 -35.59 53.87
C LEU A 9 -37.38 -35.65 53.64
N ILE A 10 -36.95 -36.52 52.73
CA ILE A 10 -35.61 -36.51 52.15
C ILE A 10 -35.62 -35.50 51.00
N LEU A 11 -34.95 -34.36 51.17
CA LEU A 11 -34.60 -33.46 50.07
C LEU A 11 -33.47 -34.10 49.25
N ILE A 12 -33.78 -34.51 48.03
CA ILE A 12 -32.78 -34.87 47.02
C ILE A 12 -32.25 -33.54 46.46
N PRO A 13 -30.94 -33.25 46.52
CA PRO A 13 -30.40 -32.10 45.79
C PRO A 13 -30.47 -32.43 44.30
N LEU A 14 -31.21 -31.62 43.56
CA LEU A 14 -31.18 -31.58 42.11
C LEU A 14 -29.76 -31.11 41.72
N ALA A 15 -28.86 -32.06 41.46
CA ALA A 15 -27.58 -31.77 40.84
C ALA A 15 -27.87 -31.31 39.41
N CYS A 16 -27.95 -29.98 39.23
CA CYS A 16 -27.78 -29.38 37.92
C CYS A 16 -26.39 -29.76 37.42
N LEU A 17 -26.29 -30.84 36.65
CA LEU A 17 -25.18 -31.02 35.72
C LEU A 17 -25.26 -29.87 34.73
N ALA A 18 -24.58 -28.77 35.05
CA ALA A 18 -24.08 -27.87 34.02
C ALA A 18 -23.19 -28.74 33.13
N ALA A 19 -23.70 -29.11 31.96
CA ALA A 19 -22.88 -29.62 30.89
C ALA A 19 -21.85 -28.53 30.59
N GLN A 20 -20.66 -28.68 31.16
CA GLN A 20 -19.49 -27.98 30.70
C GLN A 20 -19.32 -28.42 29.26
N ASN A 21 -19.71 -27.54 28.34
CA ASN A 21 -19.27 -27.59 26.96
C ASN A 21 -17.74 -27.53 26.99
N MET A 22 -17.10 -28.69 27.09
CA MET A 22 -15.72 -28.87 26.65
C MET A 22 -15.72 -28.78 25.12
N HIS A 23 -16.01 -27.58 24.59
CA HIS A 23 -15.38 -27.18 23.35
C HIS A 23 -13.90 -27.14 23.67
N GLY A 24 -13.12 -28.06 23.09
CA GLY A 24 -11.66 -28.05 23.24
C GLY A 24 -11.18 -26.64 22.93
N GLN A 25 -10.76 -25.91 23.96
CA GLN A 25 -10.43 -24.50 23.83
C GLN A 25 -9.24 -24.45 22.88
N GLN A 26 -9.43 -23.84 21.71
CA GLN A 26 -8.38 -23.65 20.71
C GLN A 26 -7.16 -23.03 21.42
N THR A 27 -6.09 -23.79 21.60
CA THR A 27 -4.94 -23.35 22.40
C THR A 27 -4.03 -22.38 21.64
N ARG A 28 -4.07 -22.43 20.31
CA ARG A 28 -3.31 -21.52 19.44
C ARG A 28 -4.19 -20.32 19.04
N PRO A 29 -3.63 -19.10 18.99
CA PRO A 29 -4.41 -17.92 18.61
C PRO A 29 -4.76 -17.98 17.12
N ASN A 30 -5.89 -17.37 16.74
CA ASN A 30 -6.09 -16.93 15.38
C ASN A 30 -5.13 -15.77 15.06
N ILE A 31 -4.76 -15.61 13.80
CA ILE A 31 -3.89 -14.53 13.32
C ILE A 31 -4.68 -13.76 12.26
N VAL A 32 -4.90 -12.47 12.48
CA VAL A 32 -5.65 -11.63 11.54
C VAL A 32 -4.85 -10.37 11.25
N LEU A 33 -4.50 -10.19 9.99
CA LEU A 33 -3.79 -9.03 9.48
C LEU A 33 -4.77 -8.17 8.66
N LEU A 34 -5.10 -6.99 9.18
CA LEU A 34 -5.86 -5.94 8.51
C LEU A 34 -4.86 -4.94 7.91
N LEU A 35 -4.71 -4.97 6.59
CA LEU A 35 -3.64 -4.29 5.88
C LEU A 35 -4.19 -3.30 4.84
N ALA A 36 -4.09 -2.01 5.13
CA ALA A 36 -4.37 -0.94 4.19
C ALA A 36 -3.34 -0.89 3.04
N ASP A 37 -3.74 -0.32 1.90
CA ASP A 37 -2.90 -0.08 0.72
C ASP A 37 -2.66 1.44 0.60
N ASP A 38 -1.46 1.90 0.95
CA ASP A 38 -1.01 3.32 0.96
C ASP A 38 -1.48 4.21 2.14
N TRP A 39 -1.67 3.65 3.33
CA TRP A 39 -1.97 4.43 4.53
C TRP A 39 -0.69 4.84 5.29
N GLY A 40 -0.36 6.13 5.28
CA GLY A 40 0.85 6.68 5.89
C GLY A 40 0.63 7.18 7.33
N PHE A 41 1.66 7.04 8.16
CA PHE A 41 1.76 7.76 9.43
C PHE A 41 1.85 9.28 9.14
N PRO A 42 1.21 10.17 9.93
CA PRO A 42 0.55 9.95 11.22
C PRO A 42 -0.99 9.92 11.16
N HIS A 43 -1.61 9.60 10.02
CA HIS A 43 -3.03 9.86 9.76
C HIS A 43 -4.01 8.95 10.53
N ALA A 44 -4.02 9.07 11.86
CA ALA A 44 -4.93 8.43 12.82
C ALA A 44 -4.96 9.22 14.16
N ALA A 45 -6.08 9.20 14.88
CA ALA A 45 -6.26 9.97 16.11
C ALA A 45 -5.29 9.61 17.25
N PRO A 46 -4.86 8.35 17.47
CA PRO A 46 -3.85 7.99 18.48
C PRO A 46 -2.48 8.63 18.24
N TYR A 47 -2.19 9.07 17.01
CA TYR A 47 -0.98 9.82 16.67
C TYR A 47 -1.18 11.34 16.71
N GLY A 48 -2.40 11.81 17.02
CA GLY A 48 -2.74 13.21 17.12
C GLY A 48 -3.48 13.80 15.92
N ASP A 49 -3.70 13.03 14.85
CA ASP A 49 -4.49 13.46 13.70
C ASP A 49 -5.98 13.18 13.93
N ARG A 50 -6.71 14.21 14.38
CA ARG A 50 -8.14 14.11 14.70
C ARG A 50 -9.06 14.39 13.51
N VAL A 51 -8.49 14.72 12.35
CA VAL A 51 -9.29 15.02 11.16
C VAL A 51 -9.73 13.73 10.49
N VAL A 52 -8.86 12.72 10.46
CA VAL A 52 -9.14 11.41 9.90
C VAL A 52 -10.03 10.59 10.83
N ASP A 53 -11.11 10.01 10.31
CA ASP A 53 -11.84 8.97 11.02
C ASP A 53 -11.03 7.66 10.99
N SER A 54 -10.36 7.37 12.10
CA SER A 54 -9.62 6.14 12.36
C SER A 54 -10.24 5.29 13.47
N ARG A 55 -11.56 5.40 13.71
CA ARG A 55 -12.24 4.83 14.89
C ARG A 55 -11.92 3.37 15.22
N VAL A 56 -11.77 2.52 14.20
CA VAL A 56 -11.46 1.10 14.40
C VAL A 56 -10.01 0.93 14.83
N PHE A 57 -9.08 1.63 14.17
CA PHE A 57 -7.67 1.66 14.57
C PHE A 57 -7.50 2.20 16.00
N ASP A 58 -8.25 3.24 16.37
CA ASP A 58 -8.24 3.82 17.71
C ASP A 58 -8.60 2.78 18.77
N SER A 59 -9.65 1.98 18.50
CA SER A 59 -10.08 0.89 19.37
C SER A 59 -9.02 -0.22 19.47
N VAL A 60 -8.44 -0.64 18.33
CA VAL A 60 -7.35 -1.64 18.32
C VAL A 60 -6.14 -1.16 19.11
N ALA A 61 -5.79 0.13 19.03
CA ALA A 61 -4.72 0.73 19.80
C ALA A 61 -5.06 0.82 21.30
N ALA A 62 -6.28 1.22 21.66
CA ALA A 62 -6.73 1.35 23.04
C ALA A 62 -6.85 0.00 23.75
N GLU A 63 -7.28 -1.05 23.05
CA GLU A 63 -7.36 -2.43 23.58
C GLU A 63 -6.04 -3.20 23.45
N GLY A 64 -5.04 -2.62 22.77
CA GLY A 64 -3.78 -3.26 22.43
C GLY A 64 -2.58 -2.35 22.68
N MET A 65 -1.65 -2.39 21.74
CA MET A 65 -0.43 -1.59 21.74
C MET A 65 -0.33 -0.73 20.49
N LEU A 66 -0.09 0.56 20.67
CA LEU A 66 0.22 1.53 19.61
C LEU A 66 1.72 1.56 19.33
N PHE A 67 2.13 1.53 18.06
CA PHE A 67 3.54 1.65 17.67
C PHE A 67 3.81 2.98 16.97
N THR A 68 4.67 3.81 17.55
CA THR A 68 4.97 5.15 16.99
C THR A 68 6.11 5.14 15.97
N LYS A 69 6.84 4.02 15.82
CA LYS A 69 7.97 3.87 14.89
C LYS A 69 7.93 2.54 14.14
N ALA A 70 6.83 2.30 13.45
CA ALA A 70 6.66 1.15 12.56
C ALA A 70 6.97 1.53 11.11
N TYR A 71 7.80 0.73 10.44
CA TYR A 71 8.22 1.03 9.07
C TYR A 71 8.07 -0.18 8.16
N SER A 72 7.58 0.05 6.94
CA SER A 72 7.72 -0.91 5.86
C SER A 72 9.19 -1.02 5.42
N ALA A 73 9.65 -2.24 5.15
CA ALA A 73 11.02 -2.46 4.66
C ALA A 73 11.23 -1.95 3.22
N ALA A 74 10.15 -1.86 2.43
CA ALA A 74 10.16 -1.38 1.06
C ALA A 74 8.94 -0.47 0.77
N PRO A 75 9.11 0.66 0.05
CA PRO A 75 8.08 1.72 -0.03
C PRO A 75 7.01 1.47 -1.10
N HIS A 76 6.66 0.21 -1.38
CA HIS A 76 5.74 -0.14 -2.48
C HIS A 76 5.08 -1.52 -2.30
N SER A 77 3.88 -1.67 -2.89
CA SER A 77 2.95 -2.75 -2.57
C SER A 77 3.54 -4.17 -2.70
N SER A 78 3.91 -4.65 -3.89
CA SER A 78 4.33 -6.06 -4.03
C SER A 78 5.62 -6.39 -3.28
N PRO A 79 6.67 -5.53 -3.26
CA PRO A 79 7.89 -5.84 -2.51
C PRO A 79 7.69 -5.76 -1.00
N SER A 80 6.93 -4.78 -0.50
CA SER A 80 6.57 -4.72 0.93
C SER A 80 5.81 -5.98 1.35
N ARG A 81 4.77 -6.35 0.60
CA ARG A 81 3.97 -7.54 0.91
C ARG A 81 4.80 -8.82 0.83
N ALA A 82 5.77 -8.89 -0.09
CA ALA A 82 6.72 -9.99 -0.14
C ALA A 82 7.63 -10.03 1.11
N CYS A 83 8.04 -8.88 1.64
CA CYS A 83 8.77 -8.80 2.91
C CYS A 83 7.91 -9.30 4.09
N ILE A 84 6.61 -8.98 4.14
CA ILE A 84 5.68 -9.50 5.17
C ILE A 84 5.52 -11.02 5.05
N LEU A 85 5.41 -11.53 3.83
CA LEU A 85 5.18 -12.95 3.59
C LEU A 85 6.38 -13.81 3.97
N THR A 86 7.59 -13.30 3.75
CA THR A 86 8.84 -14.07 3.86
C THR A 86 9.67 -13.73 5.11
N GLY A 87 9.49 -12.54 5.68
CA GLY A 87 10.31 -12.04 6.79
C GLY A 87 11.72 -11.63 6.38
N CYS A 88 11.94 -11.30 5.11
CA CYS A 88 13.24 -10.94 4.53
C CYS A 88 13.18 -9.56 3.86
N TYR A 89 14.31 -8.85 3.79
CA TYR A 89 14.42 -7.59 3.03
C TYR A 89 14.21 -7.80 1.53
N ALA A 90 13.75 -6.77 0.81
CA ALA A 90 13.32 -6.92 -0.58
C ALA A 90 14.44 -7.42 -1.50
N HIS A 91 15.68 -6.92 -1.34
CA HIS A 91 16.83 -7.37 -2.16
C HIS A 91 17.16 -8.87 -2.02
N ARG A 92 16.65 -9.56 -0.99
CA ARG A 92 16.84 -11.02 -0.80
C ARG A 92 15.75 -11.85 -1.47
N LEU A 93 14.76 -11.22 -2.09
CA LEU A 93 13.56 -11.89 -2.62
C LEU A 93 13.65 -12.17 -4.14
N GLY A 94 14.84 -11.99 -4.73
CA GLY A 94 15.03 -12.09 -6.17
C GLY A 94 14.09 -11.13 -6.91
N GLU A 95 13.36 -11.63 -7.90
CA GLU A 95 12.47 -10.81 -8.71
C GLU A 95 11.36 -10.11 -7.90
N ALA A 96 10.92 -10.66 -6.77
CA ALA A 96 9.90 -10.05 -5.92
C ALA A 96 10.35 -8.76 -5.20
N CYS A 97 11.62 -8.34 -5.36
CA CYS A 97 12.08 -7.01 -4.96
C CYS A 97 11.49 -5.87 -5.81
N ASN A 98 11.02 -6.19 -7.03
CA ASN A 98 10.47 -5.24 -7.97
C ASN A 98 8.94 -5.21 -7.91
N LEU A 99 8.34 -4.07 -8.26
CA LEU A 99 6.90 -4.01 -8.50
C LEU A 99 6.56 -4.58 -9.89
N ASN A 100 5.38 -5.18 -10.04
CA ASN A 100 4.94 -5.84 -11.27
C ASN A 100 5.98 -6.87 -11.74
N SER A 101 6.29 -7.80 -10.85
CA SER A 101 7.30 -8.84 -11.04
C SER A 101 6.66 -10.22 -11.00
N TYR A 102 7.41 -11.28 -11.31
CA TYR A 102 7.05 -12.63 -10.91
C TYR A 102 7.31 -12.84 -9.41
N PHE A 103 6.51 -13.70 -8.75
CA PHE A 103 6.79 -14.14 -7.37
C PHE A 103 7.53 -15.49 -7.40
N PRO A 104 8.82 -15.54 -7.03
CA PRO A 104 9.59 -16.77 -7.12
C PRO A 104 9.00 -17.89 -6.23
N ARG A 105 9.05 -19.14 -6.70
CA ARG A 105 8.42 -20.29 -6.01
C ARG A 105 9.24 -20.84 -4.87
N GLU A 106 10.53 -20.55 -4.88
CA GLU A 106 11.55 -20.97 -3.93
C GLU A 106 11.41 -20.20 -2.61
N LEU A 107 10.69 -19.07 -2.63
CA LEU A 107 10.39 -18.29 -1.44
C LEU A 107 9.43 -19.05 -0.53
N THR A 108 9.83 -19.21 0.74
CA THR A 108 8.96 -19.72 1.79
C THR A 108 8.12 -18.58 2.35
N VAL A 109 6.80 -18.75 2.36
CA VAL A 109 5.85 -17.76 2.90
C VAL A 109 5.16 -18.28 4.15
N TYR A 110 4.90 -17.40 5.12
CA TYR A 110 4.30 -17.81 6.38
C TYR A 110 2.91 -18.46 6.23
N PRO A 111 2.03 -18.08 5.28
CA PRO A 111 0.74 -18.76 5.12
C PRO A 111 0.90 -20.25 4.83
N GLU A 112 1.75 -20.66 3.86
CA GLU A 112 1.98 -22.08 3.55
C GLU A 112 2.54 -22.87 4.76
N VAL A 113 3.40 -22.24 5.58
CA VAL A 113 3.96 -22.87 6.78
C VAL A 113 2.91 -23.03 7.87
N LEU A 114 2.05 -22.03 8.07
CA LEU A 114 0.94 -22.10 9.02
C LEU A 114 -0.12 -23.11 8.57
N GLU A 115 -0.41 -23.18 7.27
CA GLU A 115 -1.33 -24.17 6.69
C GLU A 115 -0.87 -25.60 6.98
N LYS A 116 0.42 -25.89 6.75
CA LYS A 116 1.04 -27.18 7.11
C LYS A 116 0.95 -27.49 8.61
N ALA A 117 0.85 -26.47 9.46
CA ALA A 117 0.64 -26.60 10.89
C ALA A 117 -0.85 -26.67 11.30
N GLY A 118 -1.77 -26.71 10.34
CA GLY A 118 -3.20 -26.89 10.56
C GLY A 118 -4.01 -25.60 10.69
N TYR A 119 -3.43 -24.43 10.37
CA TYR A 119 -4.22 -23.20 10.20
C TYR A 119 -5.03 -23.24 8.91
N LEU A 120 -6.19 -22.60 8.92
CA LEU A 120 -6.90 -22.24 7.69
C LEU A 120 -6.38 -20.89 7.22
N THR A 121 -5.65 -20.87 6.11
CA THR A 121 -4.99 -19.65 5.62
C THR A 121 -5.72 -19.04 4.43
N VAL A 122 -6.27 -17.85 4.61
CA VAL A 122 -7.09 -17.18 3.60
C VAL A 122 -6.65 -15.74 3.38
N TYR A 123 -6.94 -15.20 2.20
CA TYR A 123 -6.87 -13.78 1.95
C TYR A 123 -8.16 -13.24 1.33
N TRP A 124 -8.41 -11.95 1.57
CA TRP A 124 -9.48 -11.19 0.95
C TRP A 124 -8.94 -9.90 0.35
N HIS A 125 -9.59 -9.45 -0.72
CA HIS A 125 -9.20 -8.31 -1.56
C HIS A 125 -7.83 -8.44 -2.23
N LYS A 126 -6.75 -7.95 -1.62
CA LYS A 126 -5.40 -7.87 -2.20
C LYS A 126 -4.42 -8.69 -1.36
N GLY A 127 -4.06 -9.88 -1.84
CA GLY A 127 -2.92 -10.65 -1.33
C GLY A 127 -1.57 -10.02 -1.72
N TRP A 128 -0.62 -10.83 -2.18
CA TRP A 128 0.57 -10.31 -2.85
C TRP A 128 0.22 -9.75 -4.25
N GLY A 129 0.71 -8.55 -4.55
CA GLY A 129 0.57 -7.92 -5.86
C GLY A 129 0.78 -6.41 -5.83
N PRO A 130 0.88 -5.75 -6.99
CA PRO A 130 0.71 -6.31 -8.35
C PRO A 130 1.91 -7.14 -8.83
N GLY A 131 1.65 -8.19 -9.61
CA GLY A 131 2.64 -9.11 -10.15
C GLY A 131 1.98 -10.40 -10.65
N VAL A 132 2.79 -11.41 -10.97
CA VAL A 132 2.32 -12.72 -11.43
C VAL A 132 2.94 -13.84 -10.58
N PHE A 133 2.12 -14.60 -9.87
CA PHE A 133 2.54 -15.80 -9.13
C PHE A 133 2.13 -17.09 -9.86
N SER A 134 1.06 -17.06 -10.67
CA SER A 134 0.48 -18.26 -11.30
C SER A 134 1.37 -18.88 -12.38
N GLN A 135 2.38 -18.16 -12.88
CA GLN A 135 3.32 -18.65 -13.90
C GLN A 135 4.64 -19.17 -13.31
N THR A 136 4.81 -19.09 -11.99
CA THR A 136 6.02 -19.57 -11.30
C THR A 136 5.79 -20.88 -10.55
N GLY A 137 4.61 -21.49 -10.66
CA GLY A 137 4.28 -22.74 -9.97
C GLY A 137 3.55 -22.56 -8.63
N TRP A 138 3.01 -21.36 -8.36
CA TRP A 138 2.03 -21.16 -7.29
C TRP A 138 0.62 -21.51 -7.76
N GLU A 139 -0.09 -22.33 -6.98
CA GLU A 139 -1.48 -22.71 -7.28
C GLU A 139 -2.48 -21.60 -6.90
N HIS A 140 -2.17 -20.83 -5.86
CA HIS A 140 -2.96 -19.69 -5.38
C HIS A 140 -2.04 -18.55 -4.96
N ASN A 141 -2.62 -17.41 -4.55
CA ASN A 141 -1.82 -16.26 -4.11
C ASN A 141 -0.93 -16.65 -2.91
N PRO A 142 0.33 -16.19 -2.83
CA PRO A 142 1.21 -16.46 -1.69
C PRO A 142 0.66 -16.01 -0.32
N ALA A 143 -0.34 -15.13 -0.29
CA ALA A 143 -1.04 -14.70 0.93
C ALA A 143 -2.05 -15.71 1.49
N GLY A 144 -2.38 -16.78 0.76
CA GLY A 144 -3.33 -17.82 1.16
C GLY A 144 -4.37 -18.13 0.09
N HIS A 145 -5.46 -18.81 0.48
CA HIS A 145 -6.59 -19.11 -0.40
C HIS A 145 -7.54 -17.92 -0.49
N GLU A 146 -7.99 -17.57 -1.70
CA GLU A 146 -8.90 -16.44 -1.87
C GLU A 146 -10.30 -16.77 -1.34
N VAL A 147 -10.87 -15.85 -0.56
CA VAL A 147 -12.29 -15.89 -0.17
C VAL A 147 -13.02 -14.68 -0.75
N GLN A 148 -14.31 -14.84 -1.05
CA GLN A 148 -15.12 -13.77 -1.64
C GLN A 148 -15.58 -12.73 -0.60
N ASN A 149 -15.93 -13.20 0.59
CA ASN A 149 -16.31 -12.39 1.75
C ASN A 149 -15.61 -12.96 2.99
N LEU A 150 -14.70 -12.21 3.59
CA LEU A 150 -13.93 -12.68 4.75
C LEU A 150 -14.79 -12.79 6.01
N ALA A 151 -15.70 -11.85 6.24
CA ALA A 151 -16.56 -11.85 7.42
C ALA A 151 -17.45 -13.09 7.46
N GLU A 152 -18.17 -13.36 6.36
CA GLU A 152 -19.00 -14.57 6.23
C GLU A 152 -18.16 -15.86 6.37
N TRP A 153 -16.97 -15.88 5.77
CA TRP A 153 -16.09 -17.03 5.87
C TRP A 153 -15.61 -17.28 7.31
N ILE A 154 -15.28 -16.23 8.08
CA ILE A 154 -14.87 -16.34 9.49
C ILE A 154 -16.00 -16.93 10.35
N GLU A 155 -17.24 -16.49 10.12
CA GLU A 155 -18.41 -17.00 10.84
C GLU A 155 -18.69 -18.48 10.56
N GLN A 156 -18.35 -18.96 9.35
CA GLN A 156 -18.55 -20.35 8.92
C GLN A 156 -17.34 -21.25 9.18
N ALA A 157 -16.17 -20.69 9.49
CA ALA A 157 -14.94 -21.46 9.68
C ALA A 157 -15.07 -22.43 10.87
N PRO A 158 -14.58 -23.69 10.77
CA PRO A 158 -14.61 -24.67 11.85
C PRO A 158 -14.04 -24.14 13.17
N ALA A 159 -14.83 -24.19 14.24
CA ALA A 159 -14.48 -23.61 15.55
C ALA A 159 -13.21 -24.21 16.17
N ASP A 160 -12.90 -25.47 15.85
CA ASP A 160 -11.75 -26.22 16.31
C ASP A 160 -10.47 -25.95 15.49
N LYS A 161 -10.54 -25.18 14.39
CA LYS A 161 -9.36 -24.81 13.58
C LYS A 161 -8.97 -23.34 13.76
N PRO A 162 -7.66 -23.05 13.95
CA PRO A 162 -7.21 -21.68 14.02
C PRO A 162 -7.16 -21.10 12.61
N ILE A 163 -7.49 -19.82 12.47
CA ILE A 163 -7.46 -19.14 11.18
C ILE A 163 -6.26 -18.21 11.08
N CYS A 164 -5.74 -18.06 9.87
CA CYS A 164 -4.79 -17.03 9.51
C CYS A 164 -5.38 -16.24 8.33
N ALA A 165 -5.87 -15.04 8.61
CA ALA A 165 -6.54 -14.20 7.61
C ALA A 165 -5.68 -13.00 7.23
N TRP A 166 -5.43 -12.85 5.93
CA TRP A 166 -4.89 -11.65 5.31
C TRP A 166 -6.03 -10.83 4.70
N MET A 167 -6.44 -9.75 5.35
CA MET A 167 -7.36 -8.77 4.79
C MET A 167 -6.52 -7.63 4.19
N GLY A 168 -6.24 -7.71 2.90
CA GLY A 168 -5.48 -6.67 2.21
C GLY A 168 -6.41 -5.72 1.50
N SER A 169 -6.84 -4.65 2.19
CA SER A 169 -7.71 -3.64 1.61
C SER A 169 -7.10 -3.03 0.34
N ARG A 170 -7.96 -2.51 -0.54
CA ARG A 170 -7.54 -1.62 -1.64
C ARG A 170 -7.65 -0.15 -1.26
N ARG A 171 -7.98 0.14 0.00
CA ARG A 171 -8.07 1.48 0.55
C ARG A 171 -6.84 1.74 1.44
N PRO A 172 -6.31 2.97 1.46
CA PRO A 172 -6.68 4.13 0.64
C PRO A 172 -5.91 4.21 -0.70
N HIS A 173 -5.76 3.12 -1.46
CA HIS A 173 -5.06 3.17 -2.73
C HIS A 173 -5.91 3.89 -3.79
N ARG A 174 -5.25 4.71 -4.62
CA ARG A 174 -5.86 5.50 -5.71
C ARG A 174 -6.43 4.61 -6.84
N PRO A 175 -7.33 5.11 -7.71
CA PRO A 175 -7.85 6.48 -7.78
C PRO A 175 -8.91 6.77 -6.72
N TYR A 176 -9.05 8.05 -6.39
CA TYR A 176 -10.15 8.55 -5.56
C TYR A 176 -11.20 9.21 -6.45
N SER A 177 -12.46 9.10 -6.07
CA SER A 177 -13.50 9.98 -6.60
C SER A 177 -13.23 11.35 -6.03
N VAL A 178 -12.84 12.32 -6.85
CA VAL A 178 -12.35 13.58 -6.27
C VAL A 178 -13.44 14.40 -5.55
N GLY A 179 -13.17 15.14 -4.49
CA GLY A 179 -14.22 15.78 -3.69
C GLY A 179 -15.11 14.82 -2.88
N SER A 180 -14.92 13.51 -2.98
CA SER A 180 -15.52 12.52 -2.07
C SER A 180 -15.25 12.82 -0.60
N GLY A 181 -14.08 13.39 -0.27
CA GLY A 181 -13.76 13.85 1.07
C GLY A 181 -14.75 14.91 1.55
N GLU A 182 -14.97 15.95 0.74
CA GLU A 182 -15.90 17.03 1.09
C GLU A 182 -17.34 16.53 1.19
N GLU A 183 -17.77 15.69 0.25
CA GLU A 183 -19.08 15.04 0.27
C GLU A 183 -19.33 14.23 1.55
N HIS A 184 -18.26 13.73 2.19
CA HIS A 184 -18.31 12.93 3.42
C HIS A 184 -17.83 13.66 4.67
N GLY A 185 -17.84 15.01 4.63
CA GLY A 185 -17.69 15.84 5.82
C GLY A 185 -16.26 16.27 6.16
N PHE A 186 -15.27 15.95 5.33
CA PHE A 186 -13.95 16.56 5.43
C PHE A 186 -13.99 18.00 4.90
N CYS A 187 -13.24 18.91 5.51
CA CYS A 187 -13.12 20.29 5.03
C CYS A 187 -11.71 20.50 4.45
N PRO A 188 -11.54 20.48 3.11
CA PRO A 188 -10.24 20.62 2.46
C PRO A 188 -9.42 21.83 2.95
N ASP A 189 -10.08 22.97 3.18
CA ASP A 189 -9.45 24.21 3.64
C ASP A 189 -8.87 24.13 5.06
N SER A 190 -9.37 23.19 5.87
CA SER A 190 -8.90 22.98 7.25
C SER A 190 -7.72 22.00 7.35
N LEU A 191 -7.40 21.29 6.26
CA LEU A 191 -6.38 20.25 6.26
C LEU A 191 -4.99 20.84 6.39
N LYS A 192 -4.15 20.20 7.21
CA LYS A 192 -2.73 20.48 7.26
C LYS A 192 -2.02 19.61 6.23
N LEU A 193 -1.55 20.23 5.15
CA LEU A 193 -0.75 19.55 4.13
C LEU A 193 0.66 19.28 4.64
N CYS A 194 1.29 18.21 4.13
CA CYS A 194 2.71 18.00 4.35
C CYS A 194 3.52 19.07 3.58
N PRO A 195 4.74 19.43 4.04
CA PRO A 195 5.57 20.44 3.37
C PRO A 195 5.99 20.06 1.93
N ASP A 196 5.79 18.80 1.54
CA ASP A 196 6.05 18.24 0.21
C ASP A 196 4.95 18.46 -0.81
N LEU A 197 3.85 19.08 -0.40
CA LEU A 197 2.73 19.40 -1.26
C LEU A 197 2.53 20.92 -1.30
N PRO A 198 2.27 21.52 -2.48
CA PRO A 198 1.90 22.92 -2.56
C PRO A 198 0.50 23.14 -1.97
N ASP A 199 0.29 24.32 -1.41
CA ASP A 199 -1.01 24.73 -0.86
C ASP A 199 -1.91 25.23 -1.99
N ALA A 200 -2.69 24.33 -2.57
CA ALA A 200 -3.63 24.62 -3.65
C ALA A 200 -4.96 23.86 -3.47
N PRO A 201 -6.09 24.39 -3.98
CA PRO A 201 -7.40 23.76 -3.82
C PRO A 201 -7.43 22.28 -4.27
N ASP A 202 -6.93 21.99 -5.47
CA ASP A 202 -6.92 20.62 -6.02
C ASP A 202 -6.13 19.65 -5.14
N VAL A 203 -5.02 20.13 -4.55
CA VAL A 203 -4.17 19.35 -3.66
C VAL A 203 -4.87 19.08 -2.33
N ARG A 204 -5.56 20.10 -1.78
CA ARG A 204 -6.34 19.96 -0.55
C ARG A 204 -7.50 18.99 -0.72
N THR A 205 -8.22 19.08 -1.83
CA THR A 205 -9.29 18.16 -2.18
C THR A 205 -8.76 16.74 -2.29
N ASP A 206 -7.62 16.55 -2.96
CA ASP A 206 -6.98 15.23 -3.10
C ASP A 206 -6.61 14.59 -1.74
N VAL A 207 -6.12 15.40 -0.80
CA VAL A 207 -5.83 14.94 0.57
C VAL A 207 -7.12 14.64 1.35
N ALA A 208 -8.20 15.41 1.16
CA ALA A 208 -9.49 15.12 1.76
C ALA A 208 -10.06 13.78 1.26
N ASP A 209 -9.94 13.51 -0.04
CA ASP A 209 -10.37 12.26 -0.65
C ASP A 209 -9.59 11.06 -0.14
N TYR A 210 -8.29 11.25 0.06
CA TYR A 210 -7.45 10.26 0.72
C TYR A 210 -7.95 9.94 2.13
N TYR A 211 -8.30 10.95 2.94
CA TYR A 211 -8.82 10.74 4.30
C TYR A 211 -10.15 9.98 4.31
N TYR A 212 -11.06 10.29 3.40
CA TYR A 212 -12.29 9.52 3.26
C TYR A 212 -12.02 8.06 2.88
N ASN A 213 -11.00 7.80 2.05
CA ASN A 213 -10.63 6.42 1.75
C ASN A 213 -9.99 5.69 2.96
N ILE A 214 -9.38 6.40 3.92
CA ILE A 214 -8.99 5.78 5.21
C ILE A 214 -10.23 5.40 6.02
N GLN A 215 -11.28 6.22 6.00
CA GLN A 215 -12.55 5.91 6.66
C GLN A 215 -13.20 4.65 6.06
N LEU A 216 -13.20 4.49 4.73
CA LEU A 216 -13.69 3.27 4.07
C LEU A 216 -12.89 2.03 4.50
N PHE A 217 -11.58 2.16 4.73
CA PHE A 217 -10.79 1.06 5.31
C PHE A 217 -11.24 0.71 6.73
N GLN A 218 -11.64 1.69 7.55
CA GLN A 218 -12.17 1.42 8.89
C GLN A 218 -13.46 0.59 8.80
N GLU A 219 -14.35 0.90 7.87
CA GLU A 219 -15.60 0.16 7.64
C GLU A 219 -15.34 -1.31 7.29
N GLU A 220 -14.42 -1.58 6.34
CA GLU A 220 -14.03 -2.95 5.98
C GLU A 220 -13.41 -3.71 7.18
N CYS A 221 -12.65 -3.01 8.04
CA CYS A 221 -12.06 -3.60 9.24
C CYS A 221 -13.11 -3.93 10.31
N GLU A 222 -14.11 -3.07 10.45
CA GLU A 222 -15.22 -3.25 11.40
C GLU A 222 -16.00 -4.53 11.10
N GLU A 223 -16.27 -4.82 9.82
CA GLU A 223 -16.93 -6.06 9.38
C GLU A 223 -16.15 -7.31 9.82
N VAL A 224 -14.83 -7.32 9.64
CA VAL A 224 -13.98 -8.46 10.01
C VAL A 224 -13.92 -8.63 11.54
N ILE A 225 -13.78 -7.53 12.29
CA ILE A 225 -13.73 -7.59 13.76
C ILE A 225 -15.07 -8.05 14.33
N GLU A 226 -16.19 -7.62 13.76
CA GLU A 226 -17.52 -8.07 14.18
C GLU A 226 -17.74 -9.56 13.87
N ALA A 227 -17.28 -10.06 12.73
CA ALA A 227 -17.31 -11.50 12.43
C ALA A 227 -16.49 -12.33 13.43
N LEU A 228 -15.30 -11.84 13.83
CA LEU A 228 -14.49 -12.47 14.89
C LEU A 228 -15.23 -12.45 16.24
N ARG A 229 -15.96 -11.38 16.54
CA ARG A 229 -16.75 -11.26 17.78
C ARG A 229 -17.91 -12.24 17.79
N LYS A 230 -18.73 -12.28 16.73
CA LYS A 230 -19.88 -13.18 16.57
C LYS A 230 -19.50 -14.66 16.61
N SER A 231 -18.35 -15.00 16.01
CA SER A 231 -17.82 -16.37 16.02
C SER A 231 -17.10 -16.76 17.33
N GLY A 232 -17.02 -15.85 18.31
CA GLY A 232 -16.32 -16.08 19.59
C GLY A 232 -14.80 -16.19 19.46
N ARG A 233 -14.23 -15.78 18.33
CA ARG A 233 -12.79 -15.86 18.02
C ARG A 233 -11.99 -14.67 18.51
N LEU A 234 -12.62 -13.50 18.67
CA LEU A 234 -11.94 -12.23 18.93
C LEU A 234 -11.02 -12.25 20.16
N GLU A 235 -11.41 -12.94 21.23
CA GLU A 235 -10.63 -13.00 22.47
C GLU A 235 -9.38 -13.89 22.38
N ASN A 236 -9.32 -14.79 21.40
CA ASN A 236 -8.16 -15.61 21.11
C ASN A 236 -7.58 -15.27 19.72
N THR A 237 -7.44 -13.98 19.42
CA THR A 237 -6.92 -13.49 18.15
C THR A 237 -5.77 -12.50 18.38
N LEU A 238 -4.64 -12.76 17.73
CA LEU A 238 -3.62 -11.76 17.45
C LEU A 238 -4.10 -10.94 16.25
N LEU A 239 -4.61 -9.73 16.53
CA LEU A 239 -5.14 -8.81 15.55
C LEU A 239 -4.11 -7.71 15.28
N VAL A 240 -3.71 -7.56 14.02
CA VAL A 240 -2.76 -6.56 13.55
C VAL A 240 -3.47 -5.63 12.57
N MET A 241 -3.41 -4.32 12.80
CA MET A 241 -3.94 -3.32 11.87
C MET A 241 -2.83 -2.35 11.46
N THR A 242 -2.57 -2.24 10.15
CA THR A 242 -1.43 -1.49 9.61
C THR A 242 -1.58 -1.22 8.10
N SER A 243 -0.51 -0.78 7.43
CA SER A 243 -0.45 -0.59 5.98
C SER A 243 0.80 -1.21 5.36
N ASP A 244 0.76 -1.54 4.07
CA ASP A 244 1.90 -2.08 3.34
C ASP A 244 3.00 -1.04 3.08
N ASN A 245 2.65 0.20 2.80
CA ASN A 245 3.59 1.31 2.62
C ASN A 245 2.94 2.64 2.97
N GLY A 246 3.73 3.71 2.90
CA GLY A 246 3.27 5.05 3.23
C GLY A 246 2.39 5.70 2.17
N TYR A 247 2.26 7.01 2.34
CA TYR A 247 1.32 7.92 1.71
C TYR A 247 1.40 7.89 0.17
N SER A 248 0.27 7.99 -0.54
CA SER A 248 0.18 7.83 -2.01
C SER A 248 0.44 9.13 -2.81
N PHE A 249 1.28 10.03 -2.30
CA PHE A 249 1.50 11.38 -2.83
C PHE A 249 2.94 11.58 -3.35
N PRO A 250 3.22 12.66 -4.11
CA PRO A 250 4.58 13.06 -4.48
C PRO A 250 5.56 12.97 -3.31
N ARG A 251 6.79 12.48 -3.59
CA ARG A 251 7.85 12.21 -2.60
C ARG A 251 7.54 11.12 -1.55
N ALA A 252 6.34 10.54 -1.51
CA ALA A 252 5.98 9.53 -0.51
C ALA A 252 6.19 8.09 -1.02
N LYS A 253 5.12 7.34 -1.35
CA LYS A 253 5.20 6.00 -1.94
C LYS A 253 6.25 5.95 -3.06
N SER A 254 6.97 4.84 -3.11
CA SER A 254 8.15 4.63 -3.94
C SER A 254 9.40 5.40 -3.49
N ASN A 255 9.45 5.99 -2.29
CA ASN A 255 10.66 6.64 -1.77
C ASN A 255 10.99 6.14 -0.36
N LEU A 256 12.27 6.16 0.00
CA LEU A 256 12.74 5.71 1.31
C LEU A 256 12.62 6.78 2.41
N TYR A 257 11.91 7.88 2.17
CA TYR A 257 11.59 8.86 3.21
C TYR A 257 10.49 8.34 4.14
N ASP A 258 10.31 9.00 5.30
CA ASP A 258 9.25 8.63 6.26
C ASP A 258 7.86 8.63 5.61
N LEU A 259 7.56 9.57 4.70
CA LEU A 259 6.29 9.59 3.98
C LEU A 259 6.01 8.32 3.16
N GLY A 260 7.04 7.61 2.68
CA GLY A 260 6.91 6.37 1.91
C GLY A 260 7.01 5.09 2.72
N CYS A 261 7.60 5.14 3.92
CA CYS A 261 7.95 3.95 4.71
C CYS A 261 7.34 3.92 6.12
N HIS A 262 7.07 5.06 6.76
CA HIS A 262 6.50 5.14 8.11
C HIS A 262 4.99 4.92 8.05
N ILE A 263 4.54 3.85 8.70
CA ILE A 263 3.18 3.35 8.63
C ILE A 263 2.52 3.34 10.01
N PRO A 264 1.18 3.47 10.09
CA PRO A 264 0.45 3.23 11.33
C PRO A 264 0.52 1.74 11.68
N LEU A 265 0.69 1.42 12.96
CA LEU A 265 0.59 0.04 13.45
C LEU A 265 -0.03 -0.01 14.85
N ALA A 266 -1.07 -0.82 14.99
CA ALA A 266 -1.64 -1.21 16.27
C ALA A 266 -1.80 -2.74 16.31
N ILE A 267 -1.49 -3.34 17.47
CA ILE A 267 -1.59 -4.78 17.69
C ILE A 267 -2.40 -5.05 18.95
N ARG A 268 -3.49 -5.81 18.82
CA ARG A 268 -4.33 -6.28 19.93
C ARG A 268 -4.16 -7.79 20.08
N TRP A 269 -3.86 -8.23 21.30
CA TRP A 269 -3.86 -9.65 21.65
C TRP A 269 -4.21 -9.83 23.14
N PRO A 270 -5.48 -10.13 23.46
CA PRO A 270 -5.94 -10.24 24.84
C PRO A 270 -5.13 -11.26 25.65
N GLY A 271 -4.79 -10.90 26.88
CA GLY A 271 -3.97 -11.72 27.78
C GLY A 271 -2.47 -11.75 27.46
N VAL A 272 -2.04 -11.16 26.35
CA VAL A 272 -0.62 -11.05 25.97
C VAL A 272 -0.15 -9.61 25.94
N VAL A 273 -0.94 -8.73 25.33
CA VAL A 273 -0.65 -7.29 25.20
C VAL A 273 -1.34 -6.52 26.32
N GLU A 274 -0.60 -5.62 26.96
CA GLU A 274 -1.17 -4.65 27.91
C GLU A 274 -1.98 -3.59 27.14
N ALA A 275 -3.28 -3.48 27.42
CA ALA A 275 -4.18 -2.56 26.74
C ALA A 275 -3.76 -1.09 26.96
N GLY A 276 -3.79 -0.29 25.89
CA GLY A 276 -3.42 1.12 25.88
C GLY A 276 -1.92 1.37 25.99
N SER A 277 -1.10 0.33 25.87
CA SER A 277 0.36 0.46 25.92
C SER A 277 0.91 1.09 24.63
N VAL A 278 2.10 1.69 24.73
CA VAL A 278 2.77 2.35 23.60
C VAL A 278 4.19 1.81 23.44
N CYS A 279 4.56 1.46 22.22
CA CYS A 279 5.92 1.15 21.81
C CYS A 279 6.51 2.32 21.00
N ASP A 280 7.62 2.88 21.48
CA ASP A 280 8.35 3.99 20.85
C ASP A 280 9.71 3.58 20.25
N GLY A 281 10.00 2.28 20.25
CA GLY A 281 11.15 1.68 19.56
C GLY A 281 10.82 1.26 18.13
N PHE A 282 11.85 1.08 17.31
CA PHE A 282 11.66 0.74 15.90
C PHE A 282 11.19 -0.70 15.71
N VAL A 283 10.20 -0.89 14.86
CA VAL A 283 9.77 -2.18 14.35
C VAL A 283 9.66 -2.13 12.82
N SER A 284 9.92 -3.24 12.16
CA SER A 284 9.74 -3.36 10.71
C SER A 284 8.54 -4.22 10.39
N LEU A 285 7.79 -3.93 9.34
CA LEU A 285 6.60 -4.69 8.98
C LEU A 285 6.91 -6.17 8.67
N MET A 286 8.11 -6.48 8.19
CA MET A 286 8.57 -7.88 8.02
C MET A 286 8.70 -8.65 9.35
N ASP A 287 8.75 -7.96 10.50
CA ASP A 287 8.79 -8.59 11.83
C ASP A 287 7.50 -9.35 12.16
N LEU A 288 6.41 -9.05 11.44
CA LEU A 288 5.17 -9.81 11.53
C LEU A 288 5.37 -11.30 11.24
N THR A 289 6.20 -11.67 10.26
CA THR A 289 6.43 -13.06 9.87
C THR A 289 6.93 -13.91 11.05
N ALA A 290 8.00 -13.46 11.72
CA ALA A 290 8.55 -14.16 12.89
C ALA A 290 7.59 -14.12 14.08
N THR A 291 6.82 -13.04 14.23
CA THR A 291 5.78 -12.90 15.26
C THR A 291 4.67 -13.93 15.05
N PHE A 292 4.21 -14.14 13.81
CA PHE A 292 3.19 -15.12 13.46
C PHE A 292 3.66 -16.55 13.69
N TYR A 293 4.92 -16.87 13.36
CA TYR A 293 5.48 -18.18 13.68
C TYR A 293 5.53 -18.46 15.18
N GLU A 294 6.02 -17.50 15.98
CA GLU A 294 6.08 -17.66 17.43
C GLU A 294 4.68 -17.76 18.05
N ALA A 295 3.72 -16.94 17.58
CA ALA A 295 2.33 -16.98 18.04
C ALA A 295 1.65 -18.33 17.73
N ALA A 296 1.92 -18.90 16.57
CA ALA A 296 1.40 -20.21 16.16
C ALA A 296 2.15 -21.40 16.79
N GLY A 297 3.25 -21.15 17.51
CA GLY A 297 4.09 -22.20 18.09
C GLY A 297 4.82 -23.05 17.04
N VAL A 298 5.13 -22.47 15.87
CA VAL A 298 5.82 -23.17 14.77
C VAL A 298 7.22 -22.60 14.54
N LYS A 299 8.09 -23.40 13.96
CA LYS A 299 9.44 -22.96 13.59
C LYS A 299 9.43 -22.39 12.17
N GLY A 300 9.74 -21.10 12.05
CA GLY A 300 9.99 -20.46 10.76
C GLY A 300 11.30 -20.93 10.09
N PRO A 301 11.52 -20.60 8.80
CA PRO A 301 12.76 -20.92 8.11
C PRO A 301 13.97 -20.24 8.75
N SER A 302 15.15 -20.86 8.64
CA SER A 302 16.41 -20.25 9.09
C SER A 302 16.84 -19.11 8.17
N GLY A 303 17.45 -18.06 8.74
CA GLY A 303 18.07 -16.99 7.95
C GLY A 303 17.12 -15.87 7.50
N MET A 304 15.93 -15.77 8.11
CA MET A 304 15.08 -14.59 8.01
C MET A 304 15.74 -13.35 8.64
N ASP A 305 15.38 -12.17 8.15
CA ASP A 305 15.79 -10.88 8.74
C ASP A 305 14.81 -10.37 9.81
N SER A 306 13.60 -10.93 9.81
CA SER A 306 12.53 -10.65 10.76
C SER A 306 12.90 -11.06 12.19
N ARG A 307 12.33 -10.33 13.16
CA ARG A 307 12.45 -10.58 14.59
C ARG A 307 11.05 -10.65 15.17
N SER A 308 10.78 -11.62 16.02
CA SER A 308 9.47 -11.68 16.68
C SER A 308 9.26 -10.46 17.57
N MET A 309 8.07 -9.88 17.48
CA MET A 309 7.61 -8.79 18.33
C MET A 309 6.98 -9.28 19.64
N ILE A 310 6.81 -10.59 19.86
CA ILE A 310 6.21 -11.11 21.11
C ILE A 310 6.91 -10.59 22.38
N PRO A 311 8.25 -10.48 22.45
CA PRO A 311 8.90 -9.83 23.58
C PRO A 311 8.43 -8.39 23.80
N VAL A 312 8.30 -7.60 22.72
CA VAL A 312 7.82 -6.21 22.76
C VAL A 312 6.37 -6.16 23.22
N LEU A 313 5.51 -7.01 22.66
CA LEU A 313 4.09 -7.14 23.02
C LEU A 313 3.89 -7.50 24.52
N LYS A 314 4.86 -8.21 25.12
CA LYS A 314 4.89 -8.53 26.56
C LYS A 314 5.62 -7.48 27.42
N GLY A 315 5.87 -6.28 26.88
CA GLY A 315 6.45 -5.14 27.60
C GLY A 315 7.98 -5.05 27.61
N LYS A 316 8.70 -5.94 26.90
CA LYS A 316 10.17 -5.90 26.83
C LYS A 316 10.65 -4.92 25.77
N ARG A 317 10.96 -3.68 26.20
CA ARG A 317 11.37 -2.58 25.31
C ARG A 317 12.67 -2.85 24.53
N ASP A 318 13.58 -3.66 25.08
CA ASP A 318 14.82 -4.09 24.44
C ASP A 318 14.61 -5.06 23.26
N GLY A 319 13.38 -5.56 23.07
CA GLY A 319 12.98 -6.36 21.92
C GLY A 319 12.88 -5.58 20.60
N THR A 320 12.91 -4.25 20.64
CA THR A 320 12.80 -3.39 19.45
C THR A 320 14.13 -3.27 18.68
N ARG A 321 14.06 -2.85 17.42
CA ARG A 321 15.24 -2.58 16.60
C ARG A 321 15.92 -1.29 17.06
N LYS A 322 17.26 -1.29 17.11
CA LYS A 322 18.05 -0.08 17.40
C LYS A 322 18.11 0.88 16.21
N GLU A 323 17.94 0.34 15.01
CA GLU A 323 17.99 1.02 13.72
C GLU A 323 17.20 0.20 12.70
N LEU A 324 16.70 0.86 11.67
CA LEU A 324 16.01 0.26 10.54
C LEU A 324 16.85 0.36 9.29
N TYR A 325 16.62 -0.59 8.40
CA TYR A 325 17.17 -0.57 7.05
C TYR A 325 16.01 -0.69 6.09
N LEU A 326 16.06 0.07 5.00
CA LEU A 326 15.02 0.15 3.99
C LEU A 326 15.67 -0.02 2.62
N ASP A 327 14.99 -0.71 1.72
CA ASP A 327 15.45 -0.89 0.34
C ASP A 327 14.34 -0.70 -0.68
N ARG A 328 14.77 -0.37 -1.88
CA ARG A 328 13.92 -0.16 -3.04
C ARG A 328 14.69 -0.53 -4.28
N GLU A 329 14.05 -1.26 -5.18
CA GLU A 329 14.53 -1.50 -6.54
C GLU A 329 13.63 -0.77 -7.55
N ARG A 330 13.05 -1.47 -8.54
CA ARG A 330 12.18 -0.87 -9.56
C ARG A 330 10.73 -0.78 -9.06
N HIS A 331 10.17 0.43 -9.11
CA HIS A 331 8.74 0.65 -8.87
C HIS A 331 7.94 0.62 -10.18
N THR A 332 8.30 1.39 -11.20
CA THR A 332 7.71 1.23 -12.54
C THR A 332 8.75 1.24 -13.64
N ASN A 333 8.35 0.77 -14.82
CA ASN A 333 9.12 0.90 -16.06
C ASN A 333 8.91 2.30 -16.67
N THR A 334 9.20 3.35 -15.89
CA THR A 334 9.00 4.76 -16.28
C THR A 334 10.28 5.42 -16.78
N ARG A 335 11.43 4.74 -16.72
CA ARG A 335 12.73 5.27 -17.15
C ARG A 335 13.11 4.69 -18.51
N PRO A 336 13.87 5.43 -19.33
CA PRO A 336 14.46 4.87 -20.55
C PRO A 336 15.18 3.55 -20.25
N GLY A 337 15.00 2.53 -21.10
CA GLY A 337 15.59 1.21 -20.92
C GLY A 337 14.94 0.32 -19.85
N GLY A 338 13.93 0.81 -19.12
CA GLY A 338 13.25 0.05 -18.08
C GLY A 338 14.00 -0.13 -16.77
N TYR A 339 15.01 0.70 -16.58
CA TYR A 339 15.82 0.73 -15.37
C TYR A 339 15.02 1.13 -14.13
N GLY A 340 15.41 0.56 -12.99
CA GLY A 340 14.96 0.98 -11.68
C GLY A 340 15.66 2.26 -11.21
N TYR A 341 15.27 2.71 -10.01
CA TYR A 341 16.02 3.71 -9.25
C TYR A 341 16.29 3.13 -7.87
N PRO A 342 17.34 2.31 -7.75
CA PRO A 342 17.63 1.61 -6.51
C PRO A 342 18.11 2.58 -5.43
N MET A 343 17.54 2.40 -4.24
CA MET A 343 17.87 3.19 -3.06
C MET A 343 18.11 2.25 -1.89
N ARG A 344 18.96 2.68 -0.95
CA ARG A 344 19.18 2.02 0.34
C ARG A 344 19.18 3.07 1.45
N ALA A 345 18.56 2.77 2.58
CA ALA A 345 18.52 3.69 3.70
C ALA A 345 18.81 3.01 5.04
N VAL A 346 19.38 3.79 5.97
CA VAL A 346 19.47 3.43 7.39
C VAL A 346 18.88 4.54 8.23
N VAL A 347 17.94 4.17 9.09
CA VAL A 347 17.22 5.08 9.99
C VAL A 347 17.61 4.76 11.43
N THR A 348 18.03 5.79 12.15
CA THR A 348 18.31 5.75 13.59
C THR A 348 17.42 6.75 14.31
N LYS A 349 17.49 6.79 15.64
CA LYS A 349 16.75 7.78 16.43
C LYS A 349 17.04 9.22 15.99
N ASP A 350 18.29 9.50 15.61
CA ASP A 350 18.77 10.87 15.42
C ASP A 350 18.98 11.23 13.93
N TYR A 351 19.15 10.22 13.06
CA TYR A 351 19.54 10.44 11.67
C TYR A 351 18.84 9.48 10.71
N HIS A 352 18.47 10.01 9.55
CA HIS A 352 18.00 9.26 8.39
C HIS A 352 19.02 9.46 7.26
N TYR A 353 19.67 8.37 6.81
CA TYR A 353 20.65 8.41 5.73
C TYR A 353 20.18 7.55 4.55
N ILE A 354 20.25 8.10 3.34
CA ILE A 354 19.84 7.45 2.09
C ILE A 354 21.00 7.50 1.10
N GLU A 355 21.24 6.38 0.41
CA GLU A 355 22.07 6.34 -0.79
C GLU A 355 21.20 6.07 -2.01
N ASN A 356 21.26 6.99 -2.96
CA ASN A 356 20.70 6.83 -4.29
C ASN A 356 21.80 6.20 -5.15
N LEU A 357 21.67 4.91 -5.48
CA LEU A 357 22.79 4.14 -6.06
C LEU A 357 23.04 4.49 -7.53
N HIS A 358 22.01 5.02 -8.21
CA HIS A 358 22.08 5.57 -9.56
C HIS A 358 21.52 7.00 -9.59
N PRO A 359 22.23 7.99 -9.00
CA PRO A 359 21.74 9.36 -8.86
C PRO A 359 21.60 10.09 -10.21
N GLU A 360 22.23 9.57 -11.27
CA GLU A 360 22.10 10.07 -12.64
C GLU A 360 20.73 9.76 -13.28
N ARG A 361 19.96 8.85 -12.69
CA ARG A 361 18.63 8.47 -13.19
C ARG A 361 17.54 9.38 -12.60
N LEU A 362 16.44 9.55 -13.32
CA LEU A 362 15.30 10.35 -12.85
C LEU A 362 14.53 9.60 -11.72
N PRO A 363 14.48 10.09 -10.47
CA PRO A 363 13.95 9.34 -9.33
C PRO A 363 12.43 9.12 -9.39
N ALA A 364 11.67 10.03 -10.01
CA ALA A 364 10.23 9.88 -10.17
C ALA A 364 9.82 9.35 -11.57
N GLY A 365 10.78 9.19 -12.48
CA GLY A 365 10.52 8.89 -13.90
C GLY A 365 10.55 10.12 -14.79
N VAL A 366 10.08 9.95 -16.03
CA VAL A 366 10.20 10.98 -17.08
C VAL A 366 9.04 11.97 -17.02
N ASP A 367 9.35 13.25 -17.16
CA ASP A 367 8.42 14.36 -17.34
C ASP A 367 7.55 14.19 -18.61
N PRO A 368 6.23 14.49 -18.60
CA PRO A 368 5.40 14.90 -17.45
C PRO A 368 4.76 13.74 -16.70
N VAL A 369 5.16 12.50 -17.01
CA VAL A 369 4.45 11.31 -16.56
C VAL A 369 4.78 10.95 -15.11
N PHE A 370 6.04 11.09 -14.69
CA PHE A 370 6.53 10.74 -13.35
C PHE A 370 5.92 9.42 -12.82
N GLY A 371 6.15 8.32 -13.54
CA GLY A 371 5.45 7.05 -13.32
C GLY A 371 5.72 6.38 -11.96
N ASP A 372 6.74 6.81 -11.23
CA ASP A 372 7.00 6.35 -9.86
C ASP A 372 6.19 7.11 -8.80
N THR A 373 5.39 8.10 -9.20
CA THR A 373 4.45 8.82 -8.35
C THR A 373 3.02 8.45 -8.71
N GLY A 374 2.19 8.14 -7.71
CA GLY A 374 0.78 7.81 -7.89
C GLY A 374 0.02 8.89 -8.67
N ASN A 375 -0.87 8.48 -9.57
CA ASN A 375 -1.69 9.42 -10.35
C ASN A 375 -2.77 10.05 -9.47
N GLY A 376 -2.94 11.36 -9.57
CA GLY A 376 -3.99 12.11 -8.87
C GLY A 376 -3.80 13.62 -8.96
N PRO A 377 -4.78 14.40 -8.49
CA PRO A 377 -4.78 15.86 -8.60
C PRO A 377 -3.51 16.51 -8.05
N ALA A 378 -2.97 16.05 -6.91
CA ALA A 378 -1.75 16.65 -6.35
C ALA A 378 -0.53 16.52 -7.27
N LYS A 379 -0.32 15.34 -7.86
CA LYS A 379 0.76 15.11 -8.83
C LYS A 379 0.57 15.97 -10.07
N ALA A 380 -0.66 16.07 -10.55
CA ALA A 380 -1.02 16.84 -11.73
C ALA A 380 -0.75 18.32 -11.53
N TYR A 381 -1.24 18.88 -10.41
CA TYR A 381 -1.02 20.26 -10.04
C TYR A 381 0.47 20.58 -10.02
N MET A 382 1.26 19.76 -9.33
CA MET A 382 2.72 19.94 -9.30
C MET A 382 3.39 19.79 -10.67
N SER A 383 2.85 18.96 -11.57
CA SER A 383 3.46 18.75 -12.88
C SER A 383 3.22 19.92 -13.83
N PHE A 384 2.04 20.54 -13.78
CA PHE A 384 1.58 21.55 -14.74
C PHE A 384 1.59 22.99 -14.23
N HIS A 385 1.68 23.22 -12.92
CA HIS A 385 1.63 24.54 -12.29
C HIS A 385 2.95 24.91 -11.59
N ARG A 386 4.10 24.52 -12.17
CA ARG A 386 5.42 24.64 -11.53
C ARG A 386 5.81 26.08 -11.14
N ASP A 387 5.28 27.06 -11.85
CA ASP A 387 5.55 28.47 -11.61
C ASP A 387 4.64 29.08 -10.52
N GLU A 388 3.66 28.33 -10.00
CA GLU A 388 2.66 28.80 -9.03
C GLU A 388 3.03 28.50 -7.57
N TYR A 389 4.08 27.73 -7.31
CA TYR A 389 4.53 27.36 -5.97
C TYR A 389 6.08 27.29 -5.89
N PRO A 390 6.68 27.25 -4.68
CA PRO A 390 8.14 27.22 -4.55
C PRO A 390 8.78 26.03 -5.29
N SER A 391 9.71 26.33 -6.19
CA SER A 391 10.36 25.35 -7.07
C SER A 391 10.98 24.16 -6.32
N GLU A 392 11.41 24.37 -5.07
CA GLU A 392 11.99 23.37 -4.19
C GLU A 392 11.02 22.21 -3.87
N ILE A 393 9.70 22.46 -3.91
CA ILE A 393 8.70 21.40 -3.74
C ILE A 393 8.71 20.46 -4.95
N PHE A 394 8.80 21.01 -6.16
CA PHE A 394 8.90 20.23 -7.39
C PHE A 394 10.22 19.45 -7.42
N GLU A 395 11.34 20.12 -7.15
CA GLU A 395 12.67 19.51 -7.21
C GLU A 395 12.82 18.35 -6.20
N ARG A 396 12.30 18.47 -4.97
CA ARG A 396 12.32 17.36 -4.01
C ARG A 396 11.49 16.16 -4.47
N ALA A 397 10.34 16.41 -5.11
CA ALA A 397 9.43 15.36 -5.54
C ALA A 397 9.91 14.66 -6.82
N PHE A 398 10.38 15.42 -7.80
CA PHE A 398 10.60 14.95 -9.18
C PHE A 398 12.02 15.18 -9.72
N GLY A 399 12.75 16.15 -9.16
CA GLY A 399 14.10 16.52 -9.57
C GLY A 399 15.15 15.44 -9.30
N LEU A 400 16.32 15.60 -9.90
CA LEU A 400 17.46 14.71 -9.64
C LEU A 400 17.89 14.80 -8.17
N ARG A 401 18.39 13.69 -7.62
CA ARG A 401 18.84 13.62 -6.23
C ARG A 401 20.36 13.41 -6.17
N PRO A 402 21.03 13.94 -5.15
CA PRO A 402 22.43 13.63 -4.92
C PRO A 402 22.61 12.14 -4.60
N ALA A 403 23.83 11.62 -4.77
CA ALA A 403 24.16 10.23 -4.43
C ALA A 403 23.91 9.91 -2.94
N ARG A 404 23.99 10.91 -2.06
CA ARG A 404 23.86 10.78 -0.62
C ARG A 404 22.93 11.83 -0.05
N GLU A 405 22.07 11.39 0.85
CA GLU A 405 21.18 12.25 1.60
C GLU A 405 21.31 11.92 3.09
N LEU A 406 21.39 12.95 3.93
CA LEU A 406 21.47 12.83 5.38
C LEU A 406 20.54 13.87 6.00
N TYR A 407 19.67 13.44 6.90
CA TYR A 407 18.75 14.31 7.63
C TYR A 407 19.00 14.17 9.13
N ASP A 408 19.11 15.30 9.84
CA ASP A 408 19.10 15.34 11.31
C ASP A 408 17.65 15.38 11.79
N VAL A 409 17.12 14.20 12.14
CA VAL A 409 15.71 13.99 12.48
C VAL A 409 15.27 14.84 13.68
N ARG A 410 16.21 15.26 14.54
CA ARG A 410 15.89 16.04 15.74
C ARG A 410 15.59 17.50 15.40
N ASN A 411 16.28 18.03 14.39
CA ASN A 411 16.17 19.43 13.97
C ASN A 411 15.28 19.59 12.72
N ASP A 412 15.10 18.51 11.96
CA ASP A 412 14.34 18.45 10.73
C ASP A 412 13.45 17.19 10.73
N PRO A 413 12.35 17.21 11.51
CA PRO A 413 11.44 16.06 11.63
C PRO A 413 10.68 15.78 10.33
N ASP A 414 10.64 16.70 9.36
CA ASP A 414 10.00 16.47 8.06
C ASP A 414 11.01 16.05 6.96
N ARG A 415 12.32 16.00 7.30
CA ARG A 415 13.41 15.54 6.43
C ARG A 415 13.47 16.38 5.16
N ILE A 416 13.35 17.69 5.30
CA ILE A 416 13.39 18.65 4.20
C ILE A 416 14.83 19.05 3.87
N ILE A 417 15.70 19.19 4.87
CA ILE A 417 17.04 19.76 4.74
C ILE A 417 18.08 18.65 4.67
N ASN A 418 18.58 18.36 3.46
CA ASN A 418 19.69 17.44 3.28
C ASN A 418 21.01 18.08 3.75
N VAL A 419 21.58 17.55 4.83
CA VAL A 419 22.85 18.01 5.43
C VAL A 419 24.05 17.15 5.03
N ALA A 420 23.95 16.26 4.04
CA ALA A 420 25.02 15.33 3.64
C ALA A 420 26.34 16.04 3.26
N GLU A 421 26.25 17.20 2.60
CA GLU A 421 27.41 17.99 2.17
C GLU A 421 27.89 18.99 3.24
N SER A 422 27.17 19.12 4.35
CA SER A 422 27.56 20.04 5.43
C SER A 422 28.85 19.56 6.12
N PRO A 423 29.87 20.43 6.30
CA PRO A 423 31.10 20.09 7.02
C PRO A 423 30.86 19.52 8.42
N ASP A 424 29.84 20.04 9.13
CA ASP A 424 29.51 19.65 10.50
C ASP A 424 29.00 18.20 10.60
N TYR A 425 28.44 17.68 9.50
CA TYR A 425 27.83 16.35 9.46
C TYR A 425 28.70 15.28 8.79
N GLN A 426 29.89 15.64 8.29
CA GLN A 426 30.81 14.71 7.60
C GLN A 426 31.12 13.44 8.41
N ALA A 427 31.37 13.58 9.72
CA ALA A 427 31.65 12.44 10.59
C ALA A 427 30.42 11.53 10.77
N ILE A 428 29.23 12.12 10.87
CA ILE A 428 27.95 11.41 10.98
C ILE A 428 27.62 10.69 9.67
N GLY A 429 27.72 11.37 8.52
CA GLY A 429 27.50 10.77 7.20
C GLY A 429 28.39 9.54 6.99
N LYS A 430 29.70 9.65 7.29
CA LYS A 430 30.63 8.49 7.22
C LYS A 430 30.24 7.35 8.16
N LYS A 431 29.69 7.65 9.34
CA LYS A 431 29.22 6.63 10.30
C LYS A 431 27.97 5.93 9.78
N MET A 432 27.01 6.68 9.22
CA MET A 432 25.77 6.14 8.67
C MET A 432 26.03 5.30 7.41
N ALA A 433 26.86 5.76 6.49
CA ALA A 433 27.30 4.98 5.32
C ALA A 433 27.93 3.64 5.72
N ARG A 434 28.81 3.64 6.74
CA ARG A 434 29.41 2.39 7.26
C ARG A 434 28.39 1.42 7.85
N LYS A 435 27.29 1.91 8.44
CA LYS A 435 26.20 1.06 8.93
C LYS A 435 25.45 0.45 7.74
N LEU A 436 25.06 1.27 6.77
CA LEU A 436 24.35 0.85 5.57
C LEU A 436 25.12 -0.23 4.81
N HIS A 437 26.39 0.02 4.46
CA HIS A 437 27.20 -0.95 3.71
C HIS A 437 27.52 -2.22 4.50
N ARG A 438 27.58 -2.15 5.84
CA ARG A 438 27.73 -3.36 6.67
C ARG A 438 26.47 -4.21 6.62
N TRP A 439 25.30 -3.58 6.65
CA TRP A 439 24.03 -4.29 6.49
C TRP A 439 23.94 -4.90 5.10
N MET A 440 24.17 -4.15 4.02
CA MET A 440 24.18 -4.66 2.64
C MET A 440 25.07 -5.90 2.49
N ARG A 441 26.33 -5.85 2.97
CA ARG A 441 27.23 -7.02 2.94
C ARG A 441 26.70 -8.20 3.76
N ARG A 442 26.16 -7.96 4.95
CA ARG A 442 25.66 -9.02 5.84
C ARG A 442 24.40 -9.68 5.29
N THR A 443 23.56 -8.95 4.56
CA THR A 443 22.33 -9.46 3.96
C THR A 443 22.53 -9.97 2.53
N GLY A 444 23.74 -9.86 1.98
CA GLY A 444 24.09 -10.37 0.66
C GLY A 444 23.47 -9.55 -0.47
N ASP A 445 23.38 -8.23 -0.29
CA ASP A 445 22.84 -7.31 -1.29
C ASP A 445 23.74 -7.23 -2.54
N PRO A 446 23.25 -7.65 -3.73
CA PRO A 446 24.01 -7.58 -4.98
C PRO A 446 24.53 -6.18 -5.30
N ARG A 447 23.77 -5.13 -4.93
CA ARG A 447 24.13 -3.72 -5.16
C ARG A 447 25.34 -3.23 -4.36
N ILE A 448 25.98 -4.09 -3.56
CA ILE A 448 27.29 -3.77 -3.00
C ILE A 448 28.35 -3.63 -4.10
N ASP A 449 28.16 -4.33 -5.21
CA ASP A 449 28.86 -4.08 -6.47
C ASP A 449 28.06 -3.03 -7.26
N PRO A 450 28.61 -1.81 -7.48
CA PRO A 450 27.91 -0.77 -8.21
C PRO A 450 27.64 -1.12 -9.67
N GLU A 451 28.31 -2.14 -10.23
CA GLU A 451 28.10 -2.62 -11.59
C GLU A 451 27.01 -3.72 -11.66
N ASP A 452 26.50 -4.20 -10.53
CA ASP A 452 25.45 -5.22 -10.52
C ASP A 452 24.10 -4.62 -10.96
N MET A 453 23.62 -5.12 -12.08
CA MET A 453 22.37 -4.72 -12.74
C MET A 453 21.29 -5.82 -12.69
N SER A 454 21.49 -6.89 -11.92
CA SER A 454 20.62 -8.07 -11.90
C SER A 454 19.15 -7.73 -11.63
N PHE A 455 18.89 -6.77 -10.72
CA PHE A 455 17.53 -6.32 -10.42
C PHE A 455 16.87 -5.53 -11.55
N ASP A 456 17.63 -4.86 -12.42
CA ASP A 456 17.10 -4.15 -13.58
C ASP A 456 16.70 -5.11 -14.70
N GLU A 457 17.37 -6.27 -14.80
CA GLU A 457 17.17 -7.27 -15.85
C GLU A 457 15.90 -8.12 -15.66
N TYR A 458 15.38 -8.20 -14.43
CA TYR A 458 14.13 -8.91 -14.18
C TYR A 458 13.00 -8.36 -15.05
N PRO A 459 12.11 -9.22 -15.58
CA PRO A 459 11.02 -8.78 -16.43
C PRO A 459 10.05 -7.87 -15.65
N TYR A 460 9.40 -6.97 -16.39
CA TYR A 460 8.31 -6.15 -15.87
C TYR A 460 6.99 -6.72 -16.37
N VAL A 461 6.31 -7.51 -15.53
CA VAL A 461 5.12 -8.31 -15.91
C VAL A 461 3.82 -7.52 -15.84
N ARG A 462 3.87 -6.22 -16.15
CA ARG A 462 2.67 -5.45 -16.48
C ARG A 462 2.37 -5.72 -17.95
N LYS A 463 1.15 -6.15 -18.26
CA LYS A 463 0.77 -6.31 -19.67
C LYS A 463 0.94 -4.98 -20.40
N ALA A 464 1.62 -5.01 -21.55
CA ALA A 464 1.88 -3.82 -22.35
C ALA A 464 0.56 -3.12 -22.69
N MET A 465 0.56 -1.79 -22.64
CA MET A 465 -0.56 -1.02 -23.17
C MET A 465 -0.73 -1.39 -24.65
N LYS A 466 -1.95 -1.76 -25.02
CA LYS A 466 -2.35 -2.07 -26.39
C LYS A 466 -3.39 -1.09 -26.91
N ALA A 467 -4.13 -0.45 -26.00
CA ALA A 467 -5.11 0.57 -26.35
C ALA A 467 -5.06 1.78 -25.42
N LEU A 468 -5.38 2.94 -25.97
CA LEU A 468 -5.62 4.20 -25.28
C LEU A 468 -7.06 4.64 -25.55
N VAL A 469 -7.81 4.98 -24.51
CA VAL A 469 -9.11 5.65 -24.61
C VAL A 469 -8.91 7.10 -24.18
N LEU A 470 -8.86 8.01 -25.14
CA LEU A 470 -8.82 9.45 -24.91
C LEU A 470 -10.26 9.94 -24.69
N ASP A 471 -10.61 10.37 -23.50
CA ASP A 471 -11.72 11.30 -23.31
C ASP A 471 -11.24 12.68 -23.76
N MET A 472 -12.03 13.32 -24.61
CA MET A 472 -11.69 14.60 -25.22
C MET A 472 -12.07 15.76 -24.32
N ASP A 473 -13.14 15.61 -23.56
CA ASP A 473 -13.74 16.70 -22.80
C ASP A 473 -12.81 17.04 -21.63
N GLY A 474 -12.47 18.33 -21.52
CA GLY A 474 -11.51 18.85 -20.53
C GLY A 474 -10.05 18.40 -20.70
N THR A 475 -9.82 17.30 -21.42
CA THR A 475 -8.50 16.64 -21.52
C THR A 475 -7.69 17.15 -22.68
N LEU A 476 -8.32 17.25 -23.85
CA LEU A 476 -7.65 17.71 -25.06
C LEU A 476 -7.67 19.24 -25.13
N ALA A 477 -8.71 19.85 -24.56
CA ALA A 477 -8.82 21.29 -24.43
C ALA A 477 -9.60 21.67 -23.16
N ASP A 478 -9.20 22.77 -22.54
CA ASP A 478 -9.87 23.32 -21.35
C ASP A 478 -11.30 23.82 -21.65
N ALA A 479 -12.05 24.21 -20.61
CA ALA A 479 -13.40 24.77 -20.75
C ALA A 479 -13.47 26.05 -21.62
N LYS A 480 -12.32 26.70 -21.89
CA LYS A 480 -12.19 27.87 -22.76
C LYS A 480 -11.79 27.50 -24.20
N GLY A 481 -11.59 26.21 -24.48
CA GLY A 481 -11.21 25.68 -25.80
C GLY A 481 -9.72 25.75 -26.11
N ASN A 482 -8.85 26.04 -25.13
CA ASN A 482 -7.41 26.02 -25.33
C ASN A 482 -6.89 24.58 -25.32
N VAL A 483 -6.20 24.18 -26.38
CA VAL A 483 -5.68 22.83 -26.54
C VAL A 483 -4.47 22.59 -25.64
N HIS A 484 -4.47 21.48 -24.90
CA HIS A 484 -3.31 21.03 -24.13
C HIS A 484 -2.29 20.36 -25.07
N LEU A 485 -1.31 21.13 -25.57
CA LEU A 485 -0.33 20.67 -26.56
C LEU A 485 0.39 19.37 -26.16
N TRP A 486 0.71 19.20 -24.87
CA TRP A 486 1.38 18.00 -24.37
C TRP A 486 0.52 16.72 -24.53
N VAL A 487 -0.82 16.85 -24.44
CA VAL A 487 -1.77 15.74 -24.64
C VAL A 487 -1.72 15.31 -26.10
N SER A 488 -1.76 16.29 -27.01
CA SER A 488 -1.65 16.04 -28.44
C SER A 488 -0.35 15.36 -28.83
N GLU A 489 0.78 15.83 -28.30
CA GLU A 489 2.09 15.23 -28.52
C GLU A 489 2.16 13.79 -27.99
N LYS A 490 1.64 13.54 -26.79
CA LYS A 490 1.62 12.21 -26.19
C LYS A 490 0.74 11.23 -27.00
N VAL A 491 -0.44 11.65 -27.43
CA VAL A 491 -1.34 10.81 -28.25
C VAL A 491 -0.67 10.43 -29.57
N LYS A 492 0.01 11.38 -30.23
CA LYS A 492 0.78 11.14 -31.46
C LYS A 492 1.95 10.17 -31.23
N GLU A 493 2.68 10.34 -30.13
CA GLU A 493 3.74 9.40 -29.73
C GLU A 493 3.18 7.98 -29.56
N LEU A 494 2.09 7.82 -28.79
CA LEU A 494 1.48 6.51 -28.56
C LEU A 494 0.94 5.86 -29.83
N TYR A 495 0.32 6.65 -30.72
CA TYR A 495 -0.13 6.18 -32.03
C TYR A 495 1.04 5.62 -32.85
N SER A 496 2.17 6.34 -32.91
CA SER A 496 3.38 5.92 -33.63
C SER A 496 3.98 4.59 -33.12
N ARG A 497 3.69 4.23 -31.87
CA ARG A 497 4.10 2.97 -31.22
C ARG A 497 3.13 1.81 -31.47
N GLY A 498 2.12 2.01 -32.31
CA GLY A 498 1.13 0.99 -32.67
C GLY A 498 0.02 0.80 -31.63
N ILE A 499 -0.12 1.72 -30.66
CA ILE A 499 -1.20 1.69 -29.67
C ILE A 499 -2.52 2.03 -30.38
N LYS A 500 -3.55 1.20 -30.16
CA LYS A 500 -4.88 1.46 -30.71
C LYS A 500 -5.56 2.58 -29.94
N LEU A 501 -5.92 3.66 -30.64
CA LEU A 501 -6.53 4.82 -30.02
C LEU A 501 -8.05 4.78 -30.17
N TYR A 502 -8.75 5.10 -29.10
CA TYR A 502 -10.19 5.28 -29.05
C TYR A 502 -10.45 6.68 -28.50
N LEU A 503 -11.49 7.33 -28.99
CA LEU A 503 -11.88 8.66 -28.53
C LEU A 503 -13.28 8.59 -27.94
N ILE A 504 -13.50 9.25 -26.81
CA ILE A 504 -14.81 9.44 -26.17
C ILE A 504 -15.03 10.94 -26.00
N SER A 505 -16.26 11.39 -26.21
CA SER A 505 -16.64 12.79 -26.09
C SER A 505 -18.15 12.91 -25.95
N SER A 506 -18.61 13.75 -25.02
CA SER A 506 -20.00 14.19 -24.87
C SER A 506 -20.48 15.05 -26.05
N LYS A 507 -19.55 15.64 -26.81
CA LYS A 507 -19.87 16.40 -28.03
C LYS A 507 -20.26 15.49 -29.18
N ASN A 508 -21.05 16.05 -30.10
CA ASN A 508 -21.44 15.38 -31.35
C ASN A 508 -20.25 15.16 -32.30
N GLU A 509 -20.47 14.30 -33.29
CA GLU A 509 -19.42 13.82 -34.20
C GLU A 509 -18.75 14.93 -35.03
N GLU A 510 -19.49 15.96 -35.44
CA GLU A 510 -18.92 17.09 -36.20
C GLU A 510 -17.98 17.94 -35.34
N ALA A 511 -18.39 18.24 -34.10
CA ALA A 511 -17.56 18.98 -33.16
C ALA A 511 -16.27 18.23 -32.82
N VAL A 512 -16.37 16.91 -32.63
CA VAL A 512 -15.22 16.03 -32.39
C VAL A 512 -14.24 16.05 -33.56
N LYS A 513 -14.74 15.89 -34.79
CA LYS A 513 -13.90 15.91 -36.00
C LYS A 513 -13.10 17.20 -36.15
N GLU A 514 -13.72 18.35 -35.85
CA GLU A 514 -13.03 19.64 -35.95
C GLU A 514 -11.91 19.79 -34.92
N VAL A 515 -12.12 19.30 -33.69
CA VAL A 515 -11.08 19.35 -32.64
C VAL A 515 -9.94 18.39 -32.96
N VAL A 516 -10.24 17.17 -33.41
CA VAL A 516 -9.24 16.17 -33.84
C VAL A 516 -8.42 16.72 -35.01
N ARG A 517 -9.06 17.34 -36.01
CA ARG A 517 -8.38 17.95 -37.15
C ARG A 517 -7.38 19.03 -36.72
N LYS A 518 -7.74 19.85 -35.73
CA LYS A 518 -6.87 20.94 -35.23
C LYS A 518 -5.73 20.44 -34.33
N SER A 519 -6.03 19.49 -33.45
CA SER A 519 -5.18 19.19 -32.30
C SER A 519 -4.42 17.87 -32.45
N LEU A 520 -4.97 16.94 -33.24
CA LEU A 520 -4.51 15.56 -33.39
C LEU A 520 -4.36 15.19 -34.87
N GLU A 521 -3.99 16.17 -35.70
CA GLU A 521 -3.72 15.94 -37.12
C GLU A 521 -2.73 14.77 -37.31
N GLY A 522 -3.07 13.85 -38.22
CA GLY A 522 -2.29 12.66 -38.53
C GLY A 522 -2.50 11.47 -37.58
N VAL A 523 -3.41 11.58 -36.61
CA VAL A 523 -3.77 10.49 -35.70
C VAL A 523 -5.07 9.83 -36.16
N GLU A 524 -5.06 8.50 -36.28
CA GLU A 524 -6.28 7.72 -36.56
C GLU A 524 -6.80 7.03 -35.31
N PHE A 525 -8.10 7.18 -35.07
CA PHE A 525 -8.81 6.48 -34.00
C PHE A 525 -9.48 5.22 -34.55
N ALA A 526 -9.28 4.11 -33.85
CA ALA A 526 -9.95 2.84 -34.13
C ALA A 526 -11.47 2.95 -34.01
N LYS A 527 -11.96 3.80 -33.10
CA LYS A 527 -13.36 4.19 -32.98
C LYS A 527 -13.49 5.52 -32.23
N VAL A 528 -14.49 6.31 -32.62
CA VAL A 528 -14.90 7.54 -31.95
C VAL A 528 -16.30 7.30 -31.36
N TYR A 529 -16.44 7.52 -30.06
CA TYR A 529 -17.69 7.47 -29.32
C TYR A 529 -18.13 8.91 -29.03
N ALA A 530 -18.85 9.51 -29.97
CA ALA A 530 -19.47 10.83 -29.82
C ALA A 530 -20.80 10.72 -29.07
N ASP A 531 -21.27 11.84 -28.51
CA ASP A 531 -22.48 11.92 -27.69
C ASP A 531 -22.45 10.97 -26.48
N VAL A 532 -21.25 10.68 -25.96
CA VAL A 532 -21.03 9.84 -24.79
C VAL A 532 -20.23 10.60 -23.75
N ASP A 533 -20.85 10.81 -22.59
CA ASP A 533 -20.19 11.36 -21.41
C ASP A 533 -19.35 10.28 -20.72
N ALA A 534 -18.03 10.48 -20.64
CA ALA A 534 -17.10 9.54 -20.00
C ALA A 534 -17.31 9.44 -18.47
N SER A 535 -18.01 10.40 -17.86
CA SER A 535 -18.40 10.36 -16.45
C SER A 535 -19.53 9.35 -16.16
N ASP A 536 -20.33 8.98 -17.18
CA ASP A 536 -21.32 7.90 -17.06
C ASP A 536 -20.62 6.54 -16.97
N VAL A 537 -20.51 6.03 -15.74
CA VAL A 537 -19.85 4.77 -15.43
C VAL A 537 -20.47 3.57 -16.17
N GLY A 538 -21.79 3.58 -16.38
CA GLY A 538 -22.50 2.50 -17.06
C GLY A 538 -22.17 2.48 -18.56
N ALA A 539 -22.29 3.62 -19.22
CA ALA A 539 -21.98 3.77 -20.64
C ALA A 539 -20.49 3.49 -20.92
N TYR A 540 -19.61 4.05 -20.09
CA TYR A 540 -18.16 3.88 -20.23
C TYR A 540 -17.72 2.42 -19.97
N SER A 541 -18.34 1.73 -19.00
CA SER A 541 -18.05 0.30 -18.74
C SER A 541 -18.40 -0.59 -19.94
N LEU A 542 -19.52 -0.31 -20.61
CA LEU A 542 -19.91 -1.01 -21.84
C LEU A 542 -18.90 -0.78 -22.98
N ILE A 543 -18.45 0.47 -23.15
CA ILE A 543 -17.42 0.82 -24.14
C ILE A 543 -16.12 0.08 -23.87
N LEU A 544 -15.65 0.06 -22.62
CA LEU A 544 -14.44 -0.67 -22.28
C LEU A 544 -14.60 -2.17 -22.46
N SER A 545 -15.75 -2.75 -22.10
CA SER A 545 -16.04 -4.16 -22.36
C SER A 545 -15.99 -4.47 -23.86
N GLU A 546 -16.54 -3.58 -24.70
CA GLU A 546 -16.46 -3.67 -26.15
C GLU A 546 -15.00 -3.64 -26.64
N ILE A 547 -14.20 -2.68 -26.18
CA ILE A 547 -12.78 -2.53 -26.57
C ILE A 547 -11.97 -3.75 -26.15
N VAL A 548 -12.10 -4.17 -24.90
CA VAL A 548 -11.40 -5.33 -24.31
C VAL A 548 -11.72 -6.59 -25.11
N LYS A 549 -13.01 -6.85 -25.36
CA LYS A 549 -13.47 -8.00 -26.14
C LYS A 549 -13.03 -7.91 -27.60
N GLY A 550 -13.16 -6.74 -28.22
CA GLY A 550 -12.85 -6.50 -29.63
C GLY A 550 -11.37 -6.65 -29.97
N LEU A 551 -10.49 -6.28 -29.04
CA LEU A 551 -9.04 -6.44 -29.20
C LEU A 551 -8.51 -7.78 -28.67
N GLY A 552 -9.33 -8.59 -27.99
CA GLY A 552 -8.86 -9.80 -27.30
C GLY A 552 -7.82 -9.50 -26.22
N VAL A 553 -7.94 -8.35 -25.56
CA VAL A 553 -7.04 -7.90 -24.50
C VAL A 553 -7.73 -8.00 -23.14
N THR A 554 -7.03 -7.64 -22.07
CA THR A 554 -7.62 -7.44 -20.74
C THR A 554 -7.71 -5.96 -20.40
N GLY A 555 -8.58 -5.57 -19.47
CA GLY A 555 -8.66 -4.17 -19.02
C GLY A 555 -7.33 -3.57 -18.52
N ARG A 556 -6.35 -4.40 -18.15
CA ARG A 556 -5.00 -3.95 -17.75
C ARG A 556 -4.12 -3.51 -18.94
N GLU A 557 -4.52 -3.83 -20.16
CA GLU A 557 -3.85 -3.46 -21.43
C GLU A 557 -4.49 -2.23 -22.08
N VAL A 558 -5.57 -1.70 -21.49
CA VAL A 558 -6.27 -0.51 -21.94
C VAL A 558 -5.98 0.63 -20.96
N THR A 559 -5.48 1.75 -21.46
CA THR A 559 -5.21 2.97 -20.67
C THR A 559 -6.25 4.02 -21.02
N HIS A 560 -6.68 4.79 -20.04
CA HIS A 560 -7.55 5.94 -20.25
C HIS A 560 -6.78 7.24 -20.04
N LEU A 561 -7.09 8.25 -20.85
CA LEU A 561 -6.55 9.59 -20.83
C LEU A 561 -7.76 10.52 -20.87
N GLY A 562 -8.14 11.10 -19.74
CA GLY A 562 -9.38 11.87 -19.57
C GLY A 562 -9.26 12.94 -18.49
N ASP A 563 -10.22 13.87 -18.46
CA ASP A 563 -10.38 14.97 -17.52
C ASP A 563 -11.77 14.82 -16.91
N ASP A 564 -11.81 14.30 -15.70
CA ASP A 564 -13.02 14.16 -14.93
C ASP A 564 -13.16 15.35 -13.97
N GLU A 565 -13.13 16.59 -14.48
CA GLU A 565 -13.25 17.86 -13.71
C GLU A 565 -12.36 17.97 -12.44
N ARG A 566 -11.41 17.06 -12.24
CA ARG A 566 -10.77 16.85 -10.95
C ARG A 566 -9.30 16.40 -11.05
N GLY A 567 -8.61 16.81 -12.10
CA GLY A 567 -7.14 16.76 -12.12
C GLY A 567 -6.57 15.42 -12.60
N VAL A 568 -6.55 15.27 -13.93
CA VAL A 568 -5.50 14.64 -14.75
C VAL A 568 -5.20 13.14 -14.57
N LEU A 569 -5.30 12.44 -15.71
CA LEU A 569 -4.61 11.18 -16.03
C LEU A 569 -4.93 10.00 -15.10
N ALA A 570 -6.21 9.71 -14.91
CA ALA A 570 -6.63 8.41 -14.40
C ALA A 570 -6.61 7.35 -15.52
N CYS A 571 -5.64 6.42 -15.46
CA CYS A 571 -5.90 5.07 -15.97
C CYS A 571 -7.06 4.49 -15.16
N LYS A 572 -8.31 4.71 -15.58
CA LYS A 572 -9.47 4.05 -14.95
C LYS A 572 -9.32 2.55 -15.18
N LYS A 573 -8.98 1.80 -14.13
CA LYS A 573 -9.10 0.35 -14.13
C LYS A 573 -10.59 0.05 -13.97
N VAL A 574 -11.28 -0.18 -15.07
CA VAL A 574 -12.64 -0.72 -14.98
C VAL A 574 -12.51 -2.21 -14.66
N GLY A 575 -12.99 -2.57 -13.47
CA GLY A 575 -13.19 -3.95 -13.09
C GLY A 575 -14.13 -4.60 -14.09
N VAL A 576 -13.67 -5.70 -14.69
CA VAL A 576 -14.56 -6.77 -15.12
C VAL A 576 -14.41 -7.87 -14.10
#